data_AF-A0A4Y2J0D1-F1
#
_entry.id   AF-A0A4Y2J0D1-F1
#
_cell.length_a   1.000
_cell.length_b   1.000
_cell.length_c   1.000
_cell.angle_alpha   90.00
_cell.angle_beta   90.00
_cell.angle_gamma   90.00
#
_symmetry.space_group_name_H-M   'P 1'
#
loop_
_entity.id
_entity.type
_entity.pdbx_description
1 polymer ?
#
loop_
_entity_poly.entity_id
_entity_poly.type
_entity_poly.pdbx_seq_one_letter_code
_entity_poly.pdbx_strand_id
1 'polypeptide(L)'
;MDKFVCSRDNRACFLHCYTDSPNNSESLQNYLSDLLKDYDDEEEIQISQWINDGRRKLQTMTLPVEEFKMLVTEKIVGLMPHSYISKIQTSYLKTRKENLKDDECLILIEFAENYNFVLQNEVQSYHWSHLSCSYILL
;
A
#
# COMPACT_ATOMS: atom_id res chain seq x y z
N MET A 1 -13.68 -3.21 -1.52
CA MET A 1 -12.97 -4.24 -0.73
C MET A 1 -13.91 -5.24 -0.09
N ASP A 2 -15.12 -4.85 0.32
CA ASP A 2 -16.04 -5.78 1.02
C ASP A 2 -16.52 -6.97 0.15
N LYS A 3 -16.19 -7.01 -1.16
CA LYS A 3 -16.49 -8.12 -2.08
C LYS A 3 -15.38 -9.16 -2.22
N PHE A 4 -14.14 -8.86 -1.80
CA PHE A 4 -12.95 -9.68 -2.10
C PHE A 4 -12.12 -10.03 -0.88
N VAL A 5 -12.51 -9.52 0.28
CA VAL A 5 -11.78 -9.69 1.52
C VAL A 5 -12.77 -10.19 2.56
N CYS A 6 -12.32 -11.08 3.42
CA CYS A 6 -13.03 -11.52 4.61
C CYS A 6 -13.63 -10.36 5.43
N SER A 7 -14.53 -10.70 6.36
CA SER A 7 -15.12 -9.72 7.28
C SER A 7 -14.06 -8.79 7.88
N ARG A 8 -14.38 -7.50 7.97
CA ARG A 8 -13.50 -6.43 8.46
C ARG A 8 -13.00 -6.66 9.89
N ASP A 9 -13.71 -7.47 10.67
CA ASP A 9 -13.34 -7.79 12.04
C ASP A 9 -12.31 -8.93 12.12
N ASN A 10 -12.03 -9.60 11.01
CA ASN A 10 -11.06 -10.69 10.95
C ASN A 10 -9.64 -10.15 10.69
N ARG A 11 -9.00 -9.70 11.77
CA ARG A 11 -7.58 -9.27 11.79
C ARG A 11 -6.66 -10.29 11.12
N ALA A 12 -6.85 -11.58 11.38
CA ALA A 12 -5.93 -12.61 10.95
C ALA A 12 -5.91 -12.78 9.43
N CYS A 13 -7.06 -12.64 8.78
CA CYS A 13 -7.17 -12.73 7.33
C CYS A 13 -6.63 -11.48 6.60
N PHE A 14 -6.85 -10.27 7.14
CA PHE A 14 -6.28 -9.05 6.54
C PHE A 14 -4.76 -8.93 6.68
N LEU A 15 -4.19 -9.55 7.71
CA LEU A 15 -2.75 -9.52 8.01
C LEU A 15 -2.01 -10.79 7.53
N HIS A 16 -2.65 -11.66 6.74
CA HIS A 16 -2.06 -12.92 6.25
C HIS A 16 -1.47 -13.79 7.37
N CYS A 17 -2.10 -13.80 8.55
CA CYS A 17 -1.59 -14.49 9.74
C CYS A 17 -1.85 -16.01 9.72
N TYR A 18 -2.63 -16.52 8.75
CA TYR A 18 -2.83 -17.95 8.50
C TYR A 18 -2.58 -18.29 7.04
N THR A 19 -2.02 -19.48 6.81
CA THR A 19 -1.96 -20.14 5.50
C THR A 19 -3.35 -20.48 4.94
N ASP A 20 -4.35 -20.59 5.82
CA ASP A 20 -5.76 -20.89 5.50
C ASP A 20 -6.66 -19.63 5.56
N SER A 21 -6.11 -18.46 5.23
CA SER A 21 -6.96 -17.30 4.98
C SER A 21 -7.89 -17.63 3.80
N PRO A 22 -9.20 -17.28 3.84
CA PRO A 22 -10.11 -17.59 2.74
C PRO A 22 -9.49 -17.10 1.44
N ASN A 23 -9.61 -17.88 0.35
CA ASN A 23 -8.96 -17.68 -0.94
C ASN A 23 -9.27 -16.29 -1.57
N ASN A 24 -8.74 -15.23 -0.97
CA ASN A 24 -8.93 -13.84 -1.37
C ASN A 24 -8.26 -13.61 -2.73
N SER A 25 -7.22 -14.38 -3.04
CA SER A 25 -6.61 -14.46 -4.36
C SER A 25 -7.57 -15.07 -5.39
N GLU A 26 -8.19 -16.21 -5.10
CA GLU A 26 -9.09 -16.90 -6.02
C GLU A 26 -10.37 -16.10 -6.28
N SER A 27 -11.00 -15.55 -5.24
CA SER A 27 -12.20 -14.71 -5.39
C SER A 27 -11.94 -13.44 -6.19
N LEU A 28 -10.75 -12.83 -6.03
CA LEU A 28 -10.32 -11.69 -6.84
C LEU A 28 -9.99 -12.11 -8.28
N GLN A 29 -9.30 -13.23 -8.47
CA GLN A 29 -9.01 -13.78 -9.80
C GLN A 29 -10.30 -14.10 -10.56
N ASN A 30 -11.25 -14.78 -9.93
CA ASN A 30 -12.55 -15.09 -10.54
C ASN A 30 -13.29 -13.81 -10.94
N TYR A 31 -13.28 -12.78 -10.10
CA TYR A 31 -13.85 -11.49 -10.46
C TYR A 31 -13.15 -10.82 -11.64
N LEU A 32 -11.82 -10.90 -11.71
CA LEU A 32 -11.07 -10.34 -12.83
C LEU A 32 -11.31 -11.15 -14.11
N SER A 33 -11.42 -12.47 -14.03
CA SER A 33 -11.79 -13.34 -15.14
C SER A 33 -13.21 -13.04 -15.64
N ASP A 34 -14.17 -12.84 -14.76
CA ASP A 34 -15.54 -12.44 -15.14
C ASP A 34 -15.57 -11.04 -15.78
N LEU A 35 -14.74 -10.12 -15.28
CA LEU A 35 -14.63 -8.74 -15.77
C LEU A 35 -13.98 -8.66 -17.15
N LEU A 36 -13.02 -9.55 -17.43
CA LEU A 36 -12.22 -9.59 -18.67
C LEU A 36 -12.58 -10.77 -19.58
N LYS A 37 -13.72 -11.42 -19.35
CA LYS A 37 -14.17 -12.62 -20.08
C LYS A 37 -14.25 -12.48 -21.61
N ASP A 38 -14.34 -11.24 -22.10
CA ASP A 38 -14.49 -10.93 -23.53
C ASP A 38 -13.11 -10.82 -24.23
N TYR A 39 -12.02 -10.90 -23.47
CA TYR A 39 -10.63 -10.85 -23.96
C TYR A 39 -9.99 -12.23 -23.86
N ASP A 40 -9.13 -12.58 -24.82
CA ASP A 40 -8.33 -13.80 -24.75
C ASP A 40 -7.23 -13.65 -23.68
N ASP A 41 -6.87 -14.74 -23.00
CA ASP A 41 -5.80 -14.76 -22.01
C ASP A 41 -4.43 -14.38 -22.61
N GLU A 42 -4.23 -14.66 -23.91
CA GLU A 42 -3.04 -14.27 -24.68
C GLU A 42 -3.11 -12.84 -25.23
N GLU A 43 -4.26 -12.16 -25.14
CA GLU A 43 -4.39 -10.79 -25.62
C GLU A 43 -3.53 -9.83 -24.80
N GLU A 44 -2.85 -8.91 -25.48
CA GLU A 44 -1.94 -7.97 -24.84
C GLU A 44 -2.66 -6.72 -24.32
N ILE A 45 -2.47 -6.42 -23.03
CA ILE A 45 -2.92 -5.18 -22.41
C ILE A 45 -1.73 -4.29 -22.06
N GLN A 46 -1.85 -3.00 -22.39
CA GLN A 46 -0.86 -1.99 -22.03
C GLN A 46 -1.24 -1.31 -20.71
N ILE A 47 -0.30 -1.29 -19.76
CA ILE A 47 -0.49 -0.66 -18.45
C ILE A 47 0.70 0.23 -18.08
N SER A 48 0.50 1.14 -17.13
CA SER A 48 1.59 1.92 -16.53
C SER A 48 1.71 1.63 -15.03
N GLN A 49 2.92 1.36 -14.56
CA GLN A 49 3.23 1.06 -13.16
C GLN A 49 4.42 1.87 -12.66
N TRP A 50 4.37 2.29 -11.39
CA TRP A 50 5.53 2.85 -10.69
C TRP A 50 6.49 1.74 -10.30
N ILE A 51 7.72 1.79 -10.80
CA ILE A 51 8.80 0.88 -10.41
C ILE A 51 9.89 1.62 -9.63
N ASN A 52 10.63 0.87 -8.82
CA ASN A 52 11.73 1.40 -8.03
C ASN A 52 13.01 0.60 -8.32
N ASP A 53 13.83 1.13 -9.24
CA ASP A 53 15.14 0.59 -9.63
C ASP A 53 16.31 1.43 -9.07
N GLY A 54 16.05 2.14 -7.96
CA GLY A 54 16.94 3.16 -7.39
C GLY A 54 16.38 4.58 -7.55
N ARG A 55 15.50 4.81 -8.53
CA ARG A 55 14.65 6.01 -8.61
C ARG A 55 13.21 5.59 -8.92
N ARG A 56 12.21 6.27 -8.34
CA ARG A 56 10.82 6.04 -8.76
C ARG A 56 10.62 6.56 -10.17
N LYS A 57 10.20 5.69 -11.08
CA LYS A 57 9.79 6.07 -12.43
C LYS A 57 8.49 5.37 -12.81
N LEU A 58 7.69 6.05 -13.62
CA LEU A 58 6.51 5.46 -14.24
C LEU A 58 6.98 4.69 -15.48
N GLN A 59 6.74 3.40 -15.51
CA GLN A 59 7.07 2.53 -16.63
C GLN A 59 5.78 2.05 -17.27
N THR A 60 5.70 2.18 -18.59
CA THR A 60 4.66 1.52 -19.38
C THR A 60 5.16 0.15 -19.83
N MET A 61 4.32 -0.86 -19.66
CA MET A 61 4.59 -2.24 -20.04
C MET A 61 3.35 -2.82 -20.73
N THR A 62 3.59 -3.80 -21.59
CA THR A 62 2.55 -4.58 -22.25
C THR A 62 2.69 -6.01 -21.77
N LEU A 63 1.59 -6.63 -21.39
CA LEU A 63 1.56 -8.00 -20.88
C LEU A 63 0.26 -8.70 -21.28
N PRO A 64 0.25 -10.04 -21.35
CA PRO A 64 -0.97 -10.81 -21.58
C PRO A 64 -2.03 -10.56 -20.51
N VAL A 65 -3.31 -10.71 -20.87
CA VAL A 65 -4.44 -10.59 -19.94
C VAL A 65 -4.30 -11.53 -18.74
N GLU A 66 -3.80 -12.75 -18.95
CA GLU A 66 -3.55 -13.68 -17.84
C GLU A 66 -2.52 -13.14 -16.84
N GLU A 67 -1.37 -12.66 -17.33
CA GLU A 67 -0.35 -12.06 -16.49
C GLU A 67 -0.86 -10.81 -15.78
N PHE A 68 -1.77 -10.06 -16.41
CA PHE A 68 -2.37 -8.87 -15.82
C PHE A 68 -3.25 -9.24 -14.63
N LYS A 69 -4.10 -10.26 -14.77
CA LYS A 69 -4.95 -10.76 -13.69
C LYS A 69 -4.10 -11.19 -12.50
N MET A 70 -3.00 -11.90 -12.74
CA MET A 70 -2.06 -12.30 -11.70
C MET A 70 -1.40 -11.11 -11.01
N LEU A 71 -0.88 -10.15 -11.78
CA LEU A 71 -0.20 -8.96 -11.27
C LEU A 71 -1.13 -8.12 -10.39
N VAL A 72 -2.35 -7.84 -10.85
CA VAL A 72 -3.34 -7.07 -10.09
C VAL A 72 -3.71 -7.80 -8.80
N THR A 73 -3.88 -9.12 -8.86
CA THR A 73 -4.18 -9.95 -7.69
C THR A 73 -3.07 -9.83 -6.66
N GLU A 74 -1.82 -10.02 -7.05
CA GLU A 74 -0.66 -9.89 -6.16
C GLU A 74 -0.61 -8.51 -5.48
N LYS A 75 -0.78 -7.43 -6.26
CA LYS A 75 -0.71 -6.06 -5.73
C LYS A 75 -1.85 -5.74 -4.77
N ILE A 76 -3.07 -6.18 -5.06
CA ILE A 76 -4.22 -5.98 -4.16
C ILE A 76 -4.04 -6.79 -2.88
N VAL A 77 -3.62 -8.05 -2.99
CA VAL A 77 -3.35 -8.93 -1.85
C VAL A 77 -2.27 -8.35 -0.95
N GLY A 78 -1.20 -7.79 -1.54
CA GLY A 78 -0.14 -7.08 -0.82
C GLY A 78 -0.59 -5.76 -0.18
N LEU A 79 -1.64 -5.12 -0.71
CA LEU A 79 -2.19 -3.87 -0.16
C LEU A 79 -3.18 -4.12 0.99
N MET A 80 -3.71 -5.33 1.16
CA MET A 80 -4.70 -5.64 2.18
C MET A 80 -4.26 -5.28 3.61
N PRO A 81 -3.02 -5.63 4.06
CA PRO A 81 -2.57 -5.28 5.40
C PRO A 81 -2.56 -3.77 5.64
N HIS A 82 -2.06 -3.00 4.67
CA HIS A 82 -2.03 -1.54 4.76
C HIS A 82 -3.46 -0.97 4.87
N SER A 83 -4.39 -1.41 4.02
CA SER A 83 -5.77 -0.96 4.08
C SER A 83 -6.42 -1.27 5.44
N TYR A 84 -6.17 -2.47 5.98
CA TYR A 84 -6.67 -2.84 7.31
C TYR A 84 -6.13 -1.92 8.40
N ILE A 85 -4.80 -1.77 8.46
CA ILE A 85 -4.12 -0.94 9.46
C ILE A 85 -4.63 0.51 9.40
N SER A 86 -4.71 1.09 8.20
CA SER A 86 -5.21 2.46 7.99
C SER A 86 -6.64 2.63 8.52
N LYS A 87 -7.54 1.66 8.26
CA LYS A 87 -8.92 1.72 8.73
C LYS A 87 -9.02 1.58 10.25
N ILE A 88 -8.28 0.65 10.85
CA ILE A 88 -8.26 0.46 12.31
C ILE A 88 -7.70 1.70 13.00
N GLN A 89 -6.58 2.25 12.51
CA GLN A 89 -6.00 3.49 13.01
C GLN A 89 -6.98 4.66 12.91
N THR A 90 -7.68 4.78 11.77
CA THR A 90 -8.70 5.83 11.57
C THR A 90 -9.87 5.68 12.54
N SER A 91 -10.37 4.46 12.72
CA SER A 91 -11.46 4.17 13.66
C SER A 91 -11.06 4.50 15.10
N TYR A 92 -9.89 4.03 15.52
CA TYR A 92 -9.34 4.32 16.85
C TYR A 92 -9.14 5.81 17.07
N LEU A 93 -8.60 6.51 16.07
CA LEU A 93 -8.41 7.95 16.10
C LEU A 93 -9.75 8.69 16.27
N LYS A 94 -10.78 8.28 15.53
CA LYS A 94 -12.11 8.85 15.64
C LYS A 94 -12.67 8.68 17.06
N THR A 95 -12.62 7.46 17.61
CA THR A 95 -13.04 7.19 18.99
C THR A 95 -12.26 8.01 20.00
N ARG A 96 -10.95 8.20 19.81
CA ARG A 96 -10.13 9.03 20.69
C ARG A 96 -10.49 10.51 20.62
N LYS A 97 -10.81 11.03 19.44
CA LYS A 97 -11.28 12.41 19.28
C LYS A 97 -12.64 12.64 19.94
N GLU A 98 -13.55 11.68 19.82
CA GLU A 98 -14.91 11.77 20.39
C GLU A 98 -14.92 11.67 21.92
N ASN A 99 -13.91 11.05 22.53
CA ASN A 99 -13.80 10.85 23.98
C ASN A 99 -12.65 11.66 24.61
N LEU A 100 -12.17 12.70 23.92
CA LEU A 100 -11.10 13.55 24.43
C LEU A 100 -11.65 14.43 25.57
N LYS A 101 -10.96 14.45 26.71
CA LYS A 101 -11.33 15.32 27.83
C LYS A 101 -10.80 16.74 27.61
N ASP A 102 -11.38 17.70 28.33
CA ASP A 102 -11.01 19.12 28.24
C ASP A 102 -9.55 19.41 28.65
N ASP A 103 -8.94 18.52 29.45
CA ASP A 103 -7.55 18.61 29.91
C ASP A 103 -6.58 17.74 29.10
N GLU A 104 -7.07 17.03 28.08
CA GLU A 104 -6.28 16.17 27.21
C GLU A 104 -6.08 16.82 25.83
N CYS A 105 -4.92 16.58 25.21
CA CYS A 105 -4.68 16.94 23.82
C CYS A 105 -4.17 15.74 23.02
N LEU A 106 -4.56 15.68 21.75
CA LEU A 106 -4.16 14.60 20.85
C LEU A 106 -3.10 15.10 19.87
N ILE A 107 -1.91 14.51 19.94
CA ILE A 107 -0.79 14.81 19.04
C ILE A 107 -0.72 13.71 17.98
N LEU A 108 -0.84 14.09 16.70
CA LEU A 108 -0.66 13.21 15.56
C LEU A 108 0.62 13.59 14.83
N ILE A 109 1.50 12.62 14.62
CA ILE A 109 2.78 12.81 13.93
C ILE A 109 2.83 11.82 12.78
N GLU A 110 3.06 12.31 11.57
CA GLU A 110 3.34 11.48 10.40
C GLU A 110 4.85 11.49 10.15
N PHE A 111 5.48 10.32 10.21
CA PHE A 111 6.83 10.14 9.70
C PHE A 111 6.76 10.01 8.18
N ALA A 112 6.65 11.16 7.49
CA ALA A 112 6.92 11.19 6.07
C ALA A 112 8.43 11.04 5.87
N GLU A 113 8.86 9.90 5.34
CA GLU A 113 10.25 9.55 5.00
C GLU A 113 10.81 10.40 3.83
N ASN A 114 10.33 11.63 3.65
CA ASN A 114 10.66 12.53 2.55
C ASN A 114 10.99 13.94 3.05
N TYR A 115 11.83 14.08 4.06
CA TYR A 115 12.50 15.35 4.31
C TYR A 115 13.73 15.45 3.40
N ASN A 116 13.54 15.95 2.19
CA ASN A 116 14.67 16.49 1.41
C ASN A 116 14.90 17.92 1.89
N PHE A 117 16.05 18.17 2.51
CA PHE A 117 16.48 19.53 2.82
C PHE A 117 16.90 20.22 1.52
N VAL A 118 16.29 21.36 1.20
CA VAL A 118 16.83 22.28 0.19
C VAL A 118 17.88 23.14 0.90
N LEU A 119 19.15 22.78 0.77
CA LEU A 119 20.26 23.61 1.25
C LEU A 119 20.48 24.74 0.25
N GLN A 120 20.26 25.99 0.66
CA GLN A 120 20.43 27.18 -0.20
C GLN A 120 21.89 27.48 -0.62
N ASN A 121 22.85 26.58 -0.40
CA ASN A 121 24.24 26.71 -0.83
C ASN A 121 24.85 25.34 -1.22
N GLU A 122 24.33 24.73 -2.28
CA GLU A 122 24.69 23.36 -2.75
C GLU A 122 26.19 23.12 -2.95
N VAL A 123 26.98 24.15 -3.29
CA VAL A 123 28.36 23.98 -3.74
C VAL A 123 29.31 23.52 -2.63
N GLN A 124 29.06 23.86 -1.36
CA GLN A 124 29.92 23.44 -0.24
C GLN A 124 29.37 22.23 0.54
N SER A 125 28.07 21.92 0.43
CA SER A 125 27.42 20.85 1.18
C SER A 125 27.52 19.46 0.53
N TYR A 126 27.89 19.37 -0.74
CA TYR A 126 28.01 18.09 -1.46
C TYR A 126 29.05 17.13 -0.84
N HIS A 127 30.02 17.66 -0.10
CA HIS A 127 31.02 16.85 0.60
C HIS A 127 30.51 16.16 1.88
N TRP A 128 29.30 16.50 2.37
CA TRP A 128 28.80 16.04 3.67
C TRP A 128 27.39 15.42 3.66
N SER A 129 26.70 15.38 2.53
CA SER A 129 25.32 14.87 2.45
C SER A 129 25.24 13.35 2.22
N HIS A 130 25.52 12.55 3.25
CA HIS A 130 25.09 11.14 3.32
C HIS A 130 24.56 10.73 4.71
N LEU A 131 24.21 11.67 5.58
CA LEU A 131 23.57 11.35 6.85
C LEU A 131 22.06 11.47 6.70
N SER A 132 21.40 10.35 6.37
CA SER A 132 20.01 10.17 6.74
C SER A 132 19.92 10.26 8.27
N CYS A 133 19.07 11.16 8.77
CA CYS A 133 18.81 11.25 10.21
C CYS A 133 17.80 10.15 10.58
N SER A 134 18.31 9.06 11.15
CA SER A 134 17.48 8.05 11.81
C SER A 134 17.41 8.38 13.30
N TYR A 135 16.23 8.71 13.80
CA TYR A 135 16.01 8.77 15.25
C TYR A 135 15.99 7.33 15.80
N ILE A 136 16.98 6.99 16.62
CA ILE A 136 16.96 5.77 17.45
C ILE A 136 16.20 6.11 18.73
N LEU A 137 15.07 5.45 18.97
CA LEU A 137 14.45 5.41 20.30
C LEU A 137 15.32 4.52 21.19
N LEU A 138 15.93 5.11 22.23
CA LEU A 138 16.51 4.39 23.37
C LEU A 138 15.40 3.96 24.34
#